data_AF-A0A484SKU7-F1
#
_entry.id   AF-A0A484SKU7-F1
#
_cell.length_a   1.000
_cell.length_b   1.000
_cell.length_c   1.000
_cell.angle_alpha   90.00
_cell.angle_beta   90.00
_cell.angle_gamma   90.00
#
_symmetry.space_group_name_H-M   'P 1'
#
loop_
_entity.id
_entity.type
_entity.pdbx_description
1 polymer ?
#
loop_
_entity_poly.entity_id
_entity_poly.type
_entity_poly.pdbx_seq_one_letter_code
_entity_poly.pdbx_strand_id
1 'polypeptide(L)'
;MWLSHVNASVLKVKLAMAIIGISSIHLLRTFIEAGNIGSPNSRFTETGVMWQTIIHITFILSAIGIAYVDKLSSASMQAAGHGPQAERH
;
A
#
# COMPACT_ATOMS: atom_id res chain seq x y z
N MET A 1 19.11 -13.06 18.05
CA MET A 1 18.16 -13.58 17.03
C MET A 1 16.77 -13.00 17.31
N TRP A 2 16.53 -11.73 16.96
CA TRP A 2 15.26 -11.02 17.24
C TRP A 2 14.98 -9.84 16.29
N LEU A 3 15.99 -9.34 15.57
CA LEU A 3 15.85 -8.23 14.60
C LEU A 3 15.34 -8.65 13.21
N SER A 4 15.37 -9.95 12.88
CA SER A 4 15.06 -10.44 11.53
C SER A 4 13.56 -10.68 11.30
N HIS A 5 12.78 -10.87 12.37
CA HIS A 5 11.36 -11.26 12.26
C HIS A 5 10.42 -10.05 12.37
N VAL A 6 10.73 -9.09 13.26
CA VAL A 6 9.83 -7.98 13.55
C VAL A 6 10.01 -6.82 12.57
N ASN A 7 11.22 -6.62 12.06
CA ASN A 7 11.50 -5.40 11.30
C ASN A 7 11.07 -5.52 9.83
N ALA A 8 11.14 -6.71 9.22
CA ALA A 8 10.95 -6.85 7.77
C ALA A 8 9.50 -6.66 7.30
N SER A 9 8.48 -7.15 8.03
CA SER A 9 7.07 -6.96 7.62
C SER A 9 6.64 -5.49 7.82
N VAL A 10 6.98 -4.91 8.97
CA VAL A 10 6.69 -3.50 9.28
C VAL A 10 7.42 -2.53 8.34
N LEU A 11 8.68 -2.83 7.97
CA LEU A 11 9.44 -2.04 6.99
C LEU A 11 8.76 -2.04 5.61
N LYS A 12 8.29 -3.20 5.14
CA LYS A 12 7.60 -3.30 3.85
C LYS A 12 6.30 -2.49 3.83
N VAL A 13 5.52 -2.56 4.90
CA VAL A 13 4.28 -1.78 5.04
C VAL A 13 4.55 -0.28 5.10
N LYS A 14 5.55 0.16 5.86
CA LYS A 14 5.93 1.58 5.97
C LYS A 14 6.45 2.14 4.64
N LEU A 15 7.19 1.35 3.88
CA LEU A 15 7.66 1.72 2.55
C LEU A 15 6.49 1.88 1.57
N ALA A 16 5.54 0.93 1.57
CA ALA A 16 4.35 1.02 0.71
C ALA A 16 3.51 2.27 1.02
N MET A 17 3.29 2.56 2.31
CA MET A 17 2.56 3.76 2.74
C MET A 17 3.26 5.07 2.34
N ALA A 18 4.59 5.13 2.42
CA ALA A 18 5.35 6.29 1.99
C ALA A 18 5.21 6.55 0.47
N ILE A 19 5.24 5.49 -0.35
CA ILE A 19 5.09 5.58 -1.81
C ILE A 19 3.68 6.07 -2.20
N ILE A 20 2.64 5.55 -1.53
CA ILE A 20 1.25 5.97 -1.75
C ILE A 20 1.08 7.45 -1.38
N GLY A 21 1.61 7.88 -0.23
CA GLY A 21 1.52 9.27 0.21
C GLY A 21 2.16 10.27 -0.74
N ILE A 22 3.35 9.96 -1.28
CA ILE A 22 4.03 10.81 -2.29
C ILE A 22 3.18 10.90 -3.58
N SER A 23 2.64 9.76 -4.03
CA SER A 23 1.76 9.71 -5.21
C SER A 23 0.45 10.50 -5.01
N SER A 24 -0.15 10.49 -3.80
CA SER A 24 -1.35 11.27 -3.48
C SER A 24 -1.11 12.78 -3.55
N ILE A 25 0.06 13.28 -3.11
CA ILE A 25 0.42 14.71 -3.21
C ILE A 25 0.48 15.15 -4.67
N HIS A 26 1.05 14.30 -5.54
CA HIS A 26 1.02 14.55 -6.97
C HIS A 26 -0.41 14.61 -7.50
N LEU A 27 -1.30 13.67 -7.13
CA LEU A 27 -2.70 13.69 -7.60
C LEU A 27 -3.47 14.91 -7.11
N LEU A 28 -3.23 15.36 -5.89
CA LEU A 28 -3.86 16.56 -5.36
C LEU A 28 -3.46 17.81 -6.15
N ARG A 29 -2.16 17.96 -6.47
CA ARG A 29 -1.65 19.04 -7.34
C ARG A 29 -2.31 18.97 -8.72
N THR A 30 -2.30 17.80 -9.34
CA THR A 30 -2.91 17.57 -10.65
C THR A 30 -4.43 17.81 -10.63
N PHE A 31 -5.13 17.47 -9.56
CA PHE A 31 -6.56 17.71 -9.40
C PHE A 31 -6.89 19.20 -9.26
N ILE A 32 -6.07 19.96 -8.52
CA ILE A 32 -6.23 21.41 -8.39
C ILE A 32 -5.98 22.11 -9.74
N GLU A 33 -4.94 21.70 -10.47
CA GLU A 33 -4.64 22.24 -11.81
C GLU A 33 -5.56 21.69 -12.90
N ALA A 34 -6.21 20.55 -12.68
CA ALA A 34 -7.14 19.93 -13.61
C ALA A 34 -8.39 20.80 -13.88
N GLY A 35 -8.82 21.60 -12.90
CA GLY A 35 -9.89 22.59 -13.09
C GLY A 35 -9.56 23.66 -14.14
N ASN A 36 -8.29 23.77 -14.55
CA ASN A 36 -7.78 24.69 -15.57
C ASN A 36 -7.43 23.99 -16.90
N ILE A 37 -7.76 22.70 -17.05
CA ILE A 37 -7.59 21.94 -18.30
C ILE A 37 -8.42 22.62 -19.40
N GLY A 38 -7.76 23.07 -20.46
CA GLY A 38 -8.37 23.84 -21.57
C GLY A 38 -7.86 25.26 -21.72
N SER A 39 -7.11 25.79 -20.73
CA SER A 39 -6.38 27.05 -20.88
C SER A 39 -5.07 26.83 -21.67
N PRO A 40 -4.66 27.77 -22.57
CA PRO A 40 -3.47 27.63 -23.40
C PRO A 40 -2.14 27.47 -22.62
N ASN A 41 -2.14 27.68 -21.29
CA ASN A 41 -1.00 27.48 -20.40
C ASN A 41 -1.14 26.27 -19.46
N SER A 42 -2.09 25.35 -19.72
CA SER A 42 -2.24 24.16 -18.87
C SER A 42 -1.01 23.27 -18.97
N ARG A 43 -0.30 23.10 -17.85
CA ARG A 43 0.86 22.20 -17.73
C ARG A 43 0.45 20.73 -17.56
N PHE A 44 -0.83 20.47 -17.35
CA PHE A 44 -1.38 19.13 -17.16
C PHE A 44 -2.29 18.78 -18.33
N THR A 45 -2.06 17.60 -18.91
CA THR A 45 -2.89 17.02 -19.96
C THR A 45 -3.84 16.00 -19.34
N GLU A 46 -5.04 15.83 -19.90
CA GLU A 46 -6.00 14.80 -19.46
C GLU A 46 -5.34 13.41 -19.42
N THR A 47 -4.53 13.09 -20.43
CA THR A 47 -3.77 11.83 -20.49
C THR A 47 -2.81 11.68 -19.30
N GLY A 48 -2.10 12.74 -18.91
CA GLY A 48 -1.21 12.71 -17.75
C GLY A 48 -1.96 12.46 -16.44
N VAL A 49 -3.10 13.13 -16.25
CA VAL A 49 -3.97 12.94 -15.08
C VAL A 49 -4.52 11.52 -15.00
N MET A 50 -4.94 10.98 -16.15
CA MET A 50 -5.47 9.62 -16.25
C MET A 50 -4.43 8.58 -15.85
N TRP A 51 -3.21 8.65 -16.42
CA TRP A 51 -2.14 7.72 -16.07
C TRP A 51 -1.70 7.82 -14.61
N GLN A 52 -1.66 9.03 -14.07
CA GLN A 52 -1.33 9.25 -12.67
C GLN A 52 -2.38 8.64 -11.72
N THR A 53 -3.67 8.75 -12.09
CA THR A 53 -4.77 8.12 -11.35
C THR A 53 -4.68 6.60 -11.40
N ILE A 54 -4.41 6.02 -12.58
CA ILE A 54 -4.23 4.57 -12.77
C ILE A 54 -3.07 4.05 -11.91
N ILE A 55 -1.92 4.74 -11.92
CA ILE A 55 -0.75 4.37 -11.11
C ILE A 55 -1.09 4.43 -9.62
N HIS A 56 -1.81 5.46 -9.18
CA HIS A 56 -2.19 5.59 -7.78
C HIS A 56 -3.12 4.46 -7.32
N ILE A 57 -4.13 4.13 -8.12
CA ILE A 57 -5.02 2.98 -7.85
C ILE A 57 -4.22 1.69 -7.81
N THR A 58 -3.24 1.51 -8.71
CA THR A 58 -2.34 0.34 -8.70
C THR A 58 -1.55 0.22 -7.39
N PHE A 59 -1.05 1.33 -6.83
CA PHE A 59 -0.37 1.32 -5.53
C PHE A 59 -1.32 0.97 -4.37
N ILE A 60 -2.55 1.47 -4.38
CA ILE A 60 -3.57 1.12 -3.38
C ILE A 60 -3.90 -0.37 -3.43
N LEU A 61 -4.15 -0.91 -4.63
CA LEU A 61 -4.43 -2.34 -4.82
C LEU A 61 -3.26 -3.21 -4.36
N SER A 62 -2.02 -2.77 -4.63
CA SER A 62 -0.81 -3.45 -4.16
C SER A 62 -0.72 -3.49 -2.63
N ALA A 63 -1.06 -2.40 -1.94
CA ALA A 63 -1.09 -2.36 -0.48
C ALA A 63 -2.16 -3.28 0.13
N ILE A 64 -3.34 -3.34 -0.49
CA ILE A 64 -4.42 -4.26 -0.09
C ILE A 64 -3.95 -5.72 -0.28
N GLY A 65 -3.29 -6.03 -1.40
CA GLY A 65 -2.73 -7.36 -1.66
C GLY A 65 -1.69 -7.77 -0.61
N ILE A 66 -0.78 -6.86 -0.26
CA ILE A 66 0.22 -7.09 0.79
C ILE A 66 -0.45 -7.34 2.15
N ALA A 67 -1.46 -6.54 2.51
CA ALA A 67 -2.21 -6.73 3.76
C ALA A 67 -2.97 -8.05 3.79
N TYR A 68 -3.52 -8.49 2.65
CA TYR A 68 -4.21 -9.77 2.55
C TYR A 68 -3.26 -10.97 2.72
N VAL A 69 -2.09 -10.93 2.09
CA VAL A 69 -1.05 -11.96 2.25
C VAL A 69 -0.52 -11.98 3.68
N ASP A 70 -0.30 -10.83 4.30
CA ASP A 70 0.16 -10.72 5.70
C ASP A 70 -0.89 -11.29 6.68
N LYS A 71 -2.18 -11.04 6.45
CA LYS A 71 -3.28 -11.65 7.21
C LYS A 71 -3.30 -13.17 7.09
N LEU A 72 -3.16 -13.71 5.87
CA LEU A 72 -3.16 -15.16 5.64
C LEU A 72 -1.96 -15.82 6.33
N SER A 73 -0.76 -15.22 6.21
CA SER A 73 0.46 -15.70 6.88
C SER A 73 0.32 -15.70 8.41
N SER A 74 -0.31 -14.66 8.97
CA SER A 74 -0.56 -14.53 10.41
C SER A 74 -1.59 -15.54 10.92
N ALA A 75 -2.61 -15.87 10.12
CA ALA A 75 -3.61 -16.90 10.44
C ALA A 75 -2.99 -18.30 10.42
N SER A 76 -2.12 -18.61 9.46
CA SER A 76 -1.39 -19.89 9.42
C SER A 76 -0.43 -20.09 10.60
N MET A 77 0.16 -19.01 11.14
CA MET A 77 1.00 -19.08 12.34
C MET A 77 0.21 -19.34 13.64
N GLN A 78 -1.04 -18.86 13.74
CA GLN A 78 -1.91 -19.13 14.90
C GLN A 78 -2.42 -20.57 14.95
N ALA A 79 -2.72 -21.18 13.79
CA ALA A 79 -3.16 -22.58 13.72
C ALA A 79 -2.06 -23.58 14.12
N ALA A 80 -0.78 -23.24 13.89
CA ALA A 80 0.36 -24.08 14.29
C ALA A 80 0.72 -23.99 15.79
N GLY A 81 0.14 -23.03 16.54
CA GLY A 81 0.44 -22.80 17.96
C GLY A 81 -0.49 -23.50 18.96
N HIS A 82 -1.60 -24.10 18.50
CA HIS A 82 -2.51 -24.90 19.33
C HIS A 82 -2.27 -26.41 19.11
N GLY A 83 -1.09 -26.89 19.50
CA GLY A 83 -0.90 -28.32 19.76
C GLY A 83 -1.60 -28.70 21.08
N PRO A 84 -2.26 -29.86 21.18
CA PRO A 84 -3.03 -30.22 22.37
C PRO A 84 -2.09 -30.36 23.58
N GLN A 85 -2.17 -29.41 24.51
CA GLN A 85 -1.68 -29.59 25.89
C GLN A 85 -2.69 -30.48 26.63
N ALA A 86 -2.77 -31.73 26.22
CA ALA A 86 -3.40 -32.77 27.02
C ALA A 86 -2.27 -33.53 27.72
N GLU A 87 -2.46 -33.75 29.02
CA GLU A 87 -1.80 -34.78 29.81
C GLU A 87 -0.43 -34.42 30.42
N ARG A 88 -0.44 -33.72 31.56
CA ARG A 88 0.44 -34.00 32.70
C ARG A 88 -0.32 -33.73 34.01
N HIS A 89 -1.03 -34.76 34.46
CA HIS A 89 -1.43 -34.94 35.86
C HIS A 89 -0.46 -35.91 36.52
#